data_AF-A0A7G6A3Q2-F1
#
_entry.id   AF-A0A7G6A3Q2-F1
#
_cell.length_a   1.000
_cell.length_b   1.000
_cell.length_c   1.000
_cell.angle_alpha   90.00
_cell.angle_beta   90.00
_cell.angle_gamma   90.00
#
_symmetry.space_group_name_H-M   'P 1'
#
loop_
_entity.id
_entity.type
_entity.pdbx_description
1 polymer ?
#
loop_
_entity_poly.entity_id
_entity_poly.type
_entity_poly.pdbx_seq_one_letter_code
_entity_poly.pdbx_strand_id
1 'polypeptide(L)'
;MAAATCSLLPAGAESLCAPHEPVVFACHVGTKIVSLCRPAEGEGVLSYRFGRPAALEMRYPEPGRPVRSAFTVSTLPLVGGGETTVAFERGGYTYTVYSRVARGADGATPEFEDGLLVKRRGKVVSKLRCEDGGEGFREPVAEWKMK
;
A
#
# COMPACT_ATOMS: atom_id res chain seq x y z
N MET A 1 15.87 -3.42 44.52
CA MET A 1 16.39 -3.22 43.14
C MET A 1 15.21 -2.82 42.28
N ALA A 2 15.15 -1.55 41.85
CA ALA A 2 14.05 -1.02 41.04
C ALA A 2 14.33 -1.30 39.57
N ALA A 3 13.46 -2.06 38.92
CA ALA A 3 13.51 -2.28 37.48
C ALA A 3 13.00 -1.00 36.78
N ALA A 4 13.87 -0.33 36.03
CA ALA A 4 13.48 0.75 35.14
C ALA A 4 12.75 0.13 33.93
N THR A 5 11.41 0.18 33.93
CA THR A 5 10.64 -0.07 32.73
C THR A 5 10.78 1.15 31.81
N CYS A 6 11.63 1.01 30.79
CA CYS A 6 11.67 1.94 29.67
C CYS A 6 10.35 1.81 28.91
N SER A 7 9.42 2.74 29.16
CA SER A 7 8.23 2.89 28.33
C SER A 7 8.68 3.40 26.97
N LEU A 8 8.89 2.48 26.03
CA LEU A 8 8.89 2.79 24.61
C LEU A 8 7.51 3.38 24.28
N LEU A 9 7.46 4.69 24.10
CA LEU A 9 6.36 5.34 23.39
C LEU A 9 6.19 4.57 22.08
N PRO A 10 4.98 4.14 21.69
CA PRO A 10 4.80 3.48 20.41
C PRO A 10 5.28 4.44 19.34
N ALA A 11 6.40 4.10 18.70
CA ALA A 11 6.78 4.65 17.42
C ALA A 11 5.53 4.56 16.53
N GLY A 12 5.16 5.66 15.86
CA GLY A 12 3.97 5.69 15.02
C GLY A 12 3.92 4.44 14.17
N ALA A 13 2.80 3.71 14.22
CA ALA A 13 2.77 2.36 13.65
C ALA A 13 3.20 2.43 12.18
N GLU A 14 4.20 1.64 11.80
CA GLU A 14 4.78 1.69 10.45
C GLU A 14 3.80 1.15 9.39
N SER A 15 2.80 0.38 9.82
CA SER A 15 1.74 -0.15 8.97
C SER A 15 0.44 -0.36 9.75
N LEU A 16 -0.64 -0.62 9.02
CA LEU A 16 -1.92 -1.07 9.57
C LEU A 16 -2.07 -2.60 9.55
N CYS A 17 -1.00 -3.34 9.26
CA CYS A 17 -0.99 -4.79 9.28
C CYS A 17 -1.01 -5.31 10.73
N ALA A 18 -1.61 -6.48 10.93
CA ALA A 18 -1.54 -7.13 12.23
C ALA A 18 -0.11 -7.62 12.47
N PRO A 19 0.32 -7.82 13.74
CA PRO A 19 1.72 -8.17 14.05
C PRO A 19 2.28 -9.42 13.34
N HIS A 20 1.42 -10.33 12.89
CA HIS A 20 1.78 -11.58 12.21
C HIS A 20 1.51 -11.55 10.69
N GLU A 21 1.01 -10.44 10.17
CA GLU A 21 0.76 -10.27 8.74
C GLU A 21 1.97 -9.62 8.08
N PRO A 22 2.60 -10.28 7.09
CA PRO A 22 3.62 -9.62 6.29
C PRO A 22 3.09 -8.34 5.64
N VAL A 23 3.90 -7.28 5.75
CA VAL A 23 3.64 -5.98 5.14
C VAL A 23 4.12 -6.03 3.70
N VAL A 24 3.19 -5.97 2.75
CA VAL A 24 3.48 -5.95 1.31
C VAL A 24 3.78 -4.53 0.84
N PHE A 25 3.06 -3.56 1.39
CA PHE A 25 3.24 -2.15 1.14
C PHE A 25 2.76 -1.37 2.36
N ALA A 26 3.47 -0.32 2.77
CA ALA A 26 2.95 0.64 3.73
C ALA A 26 3.60 1.99 3.52
N CYS A 27 2.82 3.06 3.63
CA CYS A 27 3.38 4.40 3.73
C CYS A 27 2.43 5.38 4.42
N HIS A 28 2.99 6.47 4.94
CA HIS A 28 2.24 7.57 5.51
C HIS A 28 1.76 8.53 4.42
N VAL A 29 0.50 8.95 4.53
CA VAL A 29 -0.18 9.90 3.64
C VAL A 29 -0.90 10.95 4.50
N GLY A 30 -0.17 12.00 4.89
CA GLY A 30 -0.64 12.91 5.95
C GLY A 30 -0.74 12.16 7.28
N THR A 31 -1.80 12.43 8.04
CA THR A 31 -2.02 11.76 9.34
C THR A 31 -2.49 10.30 9.24
N LYS A 32 -2.51 9.71 8.06
CA LYS A 32 -3.06 8.38 7.80
C LYS A 32 -1.99 7.47 7.19
N ILE A 33 -2.25 6.17 7.25
CA ILE A 33 -1.40 5.14 6.68
C ILE A 33 -2.24 4.39 5.64
N VAL A 34 -1.63 4.09 4.50
CA VAL A 34 -2.12 3.09 3.56
C VAL A 34 -1.27 1.84 3.73
N SER A 35 -1.89 0.67 3.78
CA SER A 35 -1.16 -0.60 3.88
C SER A 35 -1.79 -1.68 3.02
N LEU A 36 -0.94 -2.51 2.42
CA LEU A 36 -1.29 -3.82 1.89
C LEU A 36 -0.63 -4.88 2.77
N CYS A 37 -1.44 -5.80 3.25
CA CYS A 37 -1.05 -6.88 4.13
C CYS A 37 -1.45 -8.20 3.49
N ARG A 38 -0.69 -9.26 3.72
CA ARG A 38 -1.07 -10.62 3.35
C ARG A 38 -1.13 -11.51 4.58
N PRO A 39 -1.86 -12.64 4.55
CA PRO A 39 -1.69 -13.65 5.58
C PRO A 39 -0.27 -14.23 5.54
N ALA A 40 0.18 -14.77 6.69
CA ALA A 40 1.45 -15.46 6.77
C ALA A 40 1.53 -16.65 5.79
N GLU A 41 0.40 -17.37 5.64
CA GLU A 41 0.24 -18.50 4.73
C GLU A 41 -0.87 -18.23 3.70
N GLY A 42 -0.63 -18.61 2.44
CA GLY A 42 -1.56 -18.41 1.34
C GLY A 42 -1.13 -17.27 0.41
N GLU A 43 -0.54 -17.64 -0.72
CA GLU A 43 -0.17 -16.71 -1.79
C GLU A 43 -1.42 -16.12 -2.47
N GLY A 44 -1.30 -14.90 -3.00
CA GLY A 44 -2.37 -14.27 -3.78
C GLY A 44 -3.57 -13.75 -2.97
N VAL A 45 -3.46 -13.75 -1.64
CA VAL A 45 -4.46 -13.18 -0.72
C VAL A 45 -3.92 -11.85 -0.20
N LEU A 46 -4.57 -10.74 -0.56
CA LEU A 46 -4.22 -9.40 -0.10
C LEU A 46 -5.35 -8.79 0.72
N SER A 47 -4.98 -7.93 1.66
CA SER A 47 -5.89 -7.02 2.33
C SER A 47 -5.33 -5.60 2.29
N TYR A 48 -6.16 -4.68 1.85
CA TYR A 48 -5.94 -3.25 1.89
C TYR A 48 -6.47 -2.68 3.19
N ARG A 49 -5.74 -1.74 3.80
CA ARG A 49 -6.12 -1.01 5.01
C ARG A 49 -5.75 0.46 4.87
N PHE A 50 -6.63 1.32 5.35
CA PHE A 50 -6.43 2.77 5.33
C PHE A 50 -7.04 3.42 6.57
N GLY A 51 -6.31 4.36 7.16
CA GLY A 51 -6.75 5.11 8.34
C GLY A 51 -5.59 5.43 9.28
N ARG A 52 -5.92 5.60 10.56
CA ARG A 52 -4.93 5.79 11.63
C ARG A 52 -4.72 4.46 12.37
N PRO A 53 -3.58 4.25 13.05
CA PRO A 53 -3.32 3.02 13.80
C PRO A 53 -4.44 2.65 14.78
N ALA A 54 -5.04 3.64 15.45
CA ALA A 54 -6.14 3.44 16.39
C ALA A 54 -7.55 3.64 15.78
N ALA A 55 -7.66 4.01 14.51
CA ALA A 55 -8.92 4.31 13.84
C ALA A 55 -8.86 3.90 12.37
N LEU A 56 -9.12 2.61 12.11
CA LEU A 56 -9.21 2.06 10.76
C LEU A 56 -10.46 2.62 10.06
N GLU A 57 -10.26 3.32 8.95
CA GLU A 57 -11.34 3.94 8.19
C GLU A 57 -11.87 3.01 7.09
N MET A 58 -10.96 2.23 6.50
CA MET A 58 -11.32 1.33 5.42
C MET A 58 -10.45 0.08 5.45
N ARG A 59 -11.08 -1.06 5.19
CA ARG A 59 -10.43 -2.31 4.85
C ARG A 59 -11.08 -2.94 3.63
N TYR A 60 -10.29 -3.64 2.84
CA TYR A 60 -10.79 -4.39 1.70
C TYR A 60 -9.95 -5.66 1.48
N PRO A 61 -10.57 -6.82 1.21
CA PRO A 61 -12.00 -7.08 1.30
C PRO A 61 -12.54 -6.91 2.73
N GLU A 62 -13.86 -6.76 2.84
CA GLU A 62 -14.53 -6.88 4.15
C GLU A 62 -14.43 -8.34 4.64
N PRO A 63 -14.31 -8.62 5.95
CA PRO A 63 -14.23 -9.99 6.45
C PRO A 63 -15.43 -10.81 6.02
N GLY A 64 -15.17 -12.08 5.71
CA GLY A 64 -16.19 -12.99 5.21
C GLY A 64 -16.51 -12.83 3.72
N ARG A 65 -15.91 -11.86 3.00
CA ARG A 65 -15.91 -11.85 1.53
C ARG A 65 -14.85 -12.84 1.01
N PRO A 66 -15.12 -13.58 -0.07
CA PRO A 66 -14.10 -14.35 -0.77
C PRO A 66 -12.94 -13.44 -1.19
N VAL A 67 -11.72 -13.82 -0.82
CA VAL A 67 -10.52 -13.00 -1.09
C VAL A 67 -9.95 -13.24 -2.49
N ARG A 68 -10.34 -14.36 -3.15
CA ARG A 68 -9.85 -14.69 -4.49
C ARG A 68 -10.34 -13.66 -5.51
N SER A 69 -9.40 -13.21 -6.35
CA SER A 69 -9.55 -12.23 -7.45
C SER A 69 -10.09 -10.84 -7.11
N ALA A 70 -9.90 -10.37 -5.86
CA ALA A 70 -10.35 -9.04 -5.45
C ALA A 70 -9.45 -7.88 -5.95
N PHE A 71 -8.21 -8.18 -6.37
CA PHE A 71 -7.20 -7.21 -6.78
C PHE A 71 -6.69 -7.48 -8.19
N THR A 72 -6.31 -6.41 -8.88
CA THR A 72 -5.62 -6.46 -10.17
C THR A 72 -4.23 -5.87 -9.98
N VAL A 73 -3.20 -6.62 -10.38
CA VAL A 73 -1.82 -6.13 -10.42
C VAL A 73 -1.49 -5.73 -11.85
N SER A 74 -0.79 -4.62 -12.03
CA SER A 74 -0.34 -4.18 -13.35
C SER A 74 1.02 -3.50 -13.27
N THR A 75 1.85 -3.72 -14.28
CA THR A 75 3.16 -3.09 -14.41
C THR A 75 3.23 -2.29 -15.70
N LEU A 76 3.89 -1.14 -15.65
CA LEU A 76 4.12 -0.26 -16.79
C LEU A 76 5.60 0.13 -16.82
N PRO A 77 6.34 -0.22 -17.89
CA PRO A 77 7.71 0.25 -18.05
C PRO A 77 7.74 1.79 -18.21
N LEU A 78 8.67 2.45 -17.53
CA LEU A 78 8.89 3.89 -17.64
C LEU A 78 10.36 4.16 -17.94
N VAL A 79 10.66 5.25 -18.63
CA VAL A 79 12.05 5.70 -18.78
C VAL A 79 12.61 5.98 -17.39
N GLY A 80 13.71 5.32 -17.03
CA GLY A 80 14.33 5.41 -15.70
C GLY A 80 13.81 4.38 -14.67
N GLY A 81 12.85 3.52 -15.02
CA GLY A 81 12.35 2.49 -14.12
C GLY A 81 11.04 1.86 -14.59
N GLY A 82 9.99 2.02 -13.79
CA GLY A 82 8.68 1.45 -14.04
C GLY A 82 7.66 1.84 -12.97
N GLU A 83 6.42 1.48 -13.21
CA GLU A 83 5.32 1.61 -12.26
C GLU A 83 4.73 0.23 -12.01
N THR A 84 4.54 -0.11 -10.74
CA THR A 84 3.75 -1.27 -10.32
C THR A 84 2.52 -0.76 -9.60
N THR A 85 1.37 -1.36 -9.87
CA THR A 85 0.10 -0.99 -9.26
C THR A 85 -0.65 -2.20 -8.74
N VAL A 86 -1.34 -2.03 -7.61
CA VAL A 86 -2.30 -2.97 -7.06
C VAL A 86 -3.62 -2.23 -6.91
N ALA A 87 -4.62 -2.65 -7.68
CA ALA A 87 -5.91 -1.97 -7.77
C ALA A 87 -7.08 -2.86 -7.35
N PHE A 88 -8.12 -2.24 -6.80
CA PHE A 88 -9.41 -2.90 -6.57
C PHE A 88 -10.56 -1.90 -6.70
N GLU A 89 -11.77 -2.43 -6.87
CA GLU A 89 -12.98 -1.62 -6.97
C GLU A 89 -13.90 -1.78 -5.75
N ARG A 90 -14.45 -0.67 -5.27
CA ARG A 90 -15.46 -0.66 -4.21
C ARG A 90 -16.42 0.50 -4.41
N GLY A 91 -17.71 0.20 -4.57
CA GLY A 91 -18.77 1.22 -4.62
C GLY A 91 -18.62 2.23 -5.76
N GLY A 92 -18.11 1.81 -6.92
CA GLY A 92 -17.87 2.69 -8.08
C GLY A 92 -16.60 3.56 -7.98
N TYR A 93 -15.77 3.30 -6.98
CA TYR A 93 -14.41 3.83 -6.86
C TYR A 93 -13.39 2.75 -7.19
N THR A 94 -12.32 3.15 -7.87
CA THR A 94 -11.12 2.34 -8.06
C THR A 94 -10.04 2.90 -7.16
N TYR A 95 -9.50 2.06 -6.30
CA TYR A 95 -8.38 2.38 -5.41
C TYR A 95 -7.15 1.72 -5.99
N THR A 96 -6.10 2.49 -6.21
CA THR A 96 -4.86 2.00 -6.82
C THR A 96 -3.69 2.41 -5.94
N VAL A 97 -3.14 1.42 -5.23
CA VAL A 97 -1.83 1.57 -4.59
C VAL A 97 -0.78 1.46 -5.68
N TYR A 98 0.15 2.41 -5.74
CA TYR A 98 1.17 2.45 -6.77
C TYR A 98 2.55 2.66 -6.18
N SER A 99 3.55 2.11 -6.87
CA SER A 99 4.95 2.48 -6.71
C SER A 99 5.54 2.80 -8.07
N ARG A 100 6.16 3.97 -8.19
CA ARG A 100 6.63 4.51 -9.46
C ARG A 100 8.07 4.99 -9.34
N VAL A 101 8.90 4.54 -10.27
CA VAL A 101 10.25 5.07 -10.50
C VAL A 101 10.32 5.58 -11.93
N ALA A 102 10.68 6.85 -12.09
CA ALA A 102 10.81 7.48 -13.40
C ALA A 102 12.07 8.35 -13.47
N ARG A 103 12.51 8.68 -14.68
CA ARG A 103 13.55 9.70 -14.91
C ARG A 103 13.05 11.05 -14.39
N GLY A 104 13.80 11.65 -13.47
CA GLY A 104 13.50 12.96 -12.93
C GLY A 104 13.65 14.08 -13.96
N ALA A 105 13.17 15.27 -13.59
CA ALA A 105 13.14 16.44 -14.46
C ALA A 105 14.53 16.92 -14.93
N ASP A 106 15.57 16.65 -14.14
CA ASP A 106 16.97 16.93 -14.49
C ASP A 106 17.51 15.98 -15.57
N GLY A 107 16.74 14.95 -15.92
CA GLY A 107 17.13 13.94 -16.89
C GLY A 107 18.28 13.06 -16.41
N ALA A 108 18.63 13.00 -15.12
CA ALA A 108 19.74 12.19 -14.65
C ALA A 108 19.37 11.40 -13.40
N THR A 109 18.64 12.02 -12.48
CA THR A 109 18.31 11.43 -11.17
C THR A 109 16.98 10.69 -11.25
N PRO A 110 16.87 9.47 -10.71
CA PRO A 110 15.57 8.80 -10.60
C PRO A 110 14.66 9.53 -9.59
N GLU A 111 13.40 9.68 -9.96
CA GLU A 111 12.32 10.18 -9.12
C GLU A 111 11.48 8.99 -8.65
N PHE A 112 11.35 8.86 -7.32
CA PHE A 112 10.55 7.83 -6.66
C PHE A 112 9.24 8.47 -6.17
N GLU A 113 8.13 7.82 -6.48
CA GLU A 113 6.81 8.24 -6.01
C GLU A 113 5.93 7.03 -5.77
N ASP A 114 5.57 6.79 -4.53
CA ASP A 114 4.53 5.85 -4.16
C ASP A 114 3.28 6.57 -3.63
N GLY A 115 2.17 5.85 -3.59
CA GLY A 115 0.98 6.36 -2.94
C GLY A 115 -0.31 5.63 -3.26
N LEU A 116 -1.42 6.34 -3.04
CA LEU A 116 -2.78 5.91 -3.32
C LEU A 116 -3.44 6.87 -4.32
N LEU A 117 -3.84 6.33 -5.47
CA LEU A 117 -4.69 7.00 -6.43
C LEU A 117 -6.12 6.51 -6.28
N VAL A 118 -7.08 7.42 -6.13
CA VAL A 118 -8.51 7.11 -6.05
C VAL A 118 -9.20 7.69 -7.27
N LYS A 119 -9.86 6.84 -8.04
CA LYS A 119 -10.71 7.23 -9.17
C LYS A 119 -12.17 6.94 -8.85
N ARG A 120 -13.07 7.77 -9.36
CA ARG A 120 -14.52 7.53 -9.36
C ARG A 120 -15.01 7.62 -10.79
N ARG A 121 -15.60 6.53 -11.31
CA ARG A 121 -16.06 6.45 -12.71
C ARG A 121 -14.98 6.92 -13.71
N GLY A 122 -13.76 6.43 -13.52
CA GLY A 122 -12.60 6.75 -14.37
C GLY A 122 -11.93 8.11 -14.12
N LYS A 123 -12.55 9.02 -13.36
CA LYS A 123 -11.96 10.33 -13.05
C LYS A 123 -11.18 10.29 -11.74
N VAL A 124 -9.97 10.85 -11.72
CA VAL A 124 -9.18 10.98 -10.47
C VAL A 124 -9.92 11.93 -9.53
N VAL A 125 -10.18 11.46 -8.31
CA VAL A 125 -10.82 12.26 -7.25
C VAL A 125 -9.89 12.50 -6.06
N SER A 126 -8.85 11.70 -5.91
CA SER A 126 -7.79 11.92 -4.93
C SER A 126 -6.49 11.28 -5.38
N LYS A 127 -5.37 11.93 -5.09
CA LYS A 127 -4.03 11.38 -5.23
C LYS A 127 -3.28 11.70 -3.94
N LEU A 128 -3.01 10.67 -3.15
CA LEU A 128 -2.30 10.75 -1.88
C LEU A 128 -0.89 10.20 -2.09
N ARG A 129 0.11 11.05 -1.97
CA ARG A 129 1.52 10.66 -2.11
C ARG A 129 2.10 10.26 -0.75
N CYS A 130 2.95 9.24 -0.76
CA CYS A 130 3.72 8.88 0.43
C CYS A 130 4.64 10.04 0.84
N GLU A 131 4.72 10.33 2.14
CA GLU A 131 5.48 11.48 2.66
C GLU A 131 6.99 11.36 2.46
N ASP A 132 7.50 10.13 2.47
CA ASP A 132 8.90 9.77 2.25
C ASP A 132 9.25 9.51 0.78
N GLY A 133 8.28 9.67 -0.13
CA GLY A 133 8.40 9.27 -1.53
C GLY A 133 8.18 7.77 -1.79
N GLY A 134 8.17 6.94 -0.74
CA GLY A 134 7.90 5.51 -0.75
C GLY A 134 9.12 4.59 -0.91
N GLU A 135 9.00 3.38 -0.34
CA GLU A 135 10.03 2.31 -0.39
C GLU A 135 9.74 1.25 -1.47
N GLY A 136 8.62 1.39 -2.18
CA GLY A 136 8.09 0.38 -3.10
C GLY A 136 7.34 -0.76 -2.42
N PHE A 137 6.97 -1.75 -3.23
CA PHE A 137 6.41 -3.00 -2.73
C PHE A 137 7.53 -3.87 -2.14
N ARG A 138 7.34 -4.37 -0.92
CA ARG A 138 8.33 -5.20 -0.20
C ARG A 138 8.41 -6.63 -0.73
N GLU A 139 7.49 -7.00 -1.61
CA GLU A 139 7.39 -8.31 -2.25
C GLU A 139 7.09 -8.14 -3.74
N PRO A 140 7.49 -9.09 -4.61
CA PRO A 140 7.29 -9.00 -6.07
C PRO A 140 5.83 -9.31 -6.44
N VAL A 141 4.90 -8.41 -6.10
CA VAL A 141 3.45 -8.60 -6.30
C VAL A 141 3.06 -8.81 -7.77
N ALA A 142 3.89 -8.37 -8.71
CA ALA A 142 3.69 -8.59 -10.15
C ALA A 142 3.86 -10.05 -10.57
N GLU A 143 4.59 -10.85 -9.79
CA GLU A 143 4.85 -12.27 -10.07
C GLU A 143 3.82 -13.19 -9.42
N TRP A 144 2.96 -12.65 -8.56
CA TRP A 144 1.97 -13.44 -7.84
C TRP A 144 0.91 -13.95 -8.81
N LYS A 145 0.78 -15.27 -8.91
CA LYS A 145 -0.32 -15.91 -9.64
C LYS A 145 -1.62 -15.73 -8.85
N MET A 146 -2.24 -14.56 -8.99
CA MET A 146 -3.61 -14.32 -8.51
C MET A 146 -4.60 -15.07 -9.42
N LYS A 147 -4.65 -16.40 -9.30
CA LYS A 147 -5.54 -17.31 -10.04
C LYS A 147 -6.59 -17.95 -9.13
#